data_AF-A0A534ZTG8-F1
#
_entry.id   AF-A0A534ZTG8-F1
#
_cell.length_a   1.000
_cell.length_b   1.000
_cell.length_c   1.000
_cell.angle_alpha   90.00
_cell.angle_beta   90.00
_cell.angle_gamma   90.00
#
_symmetry.space_group_name_H-M   'P 1'
#
loop_
_entity.id
_entity.type
_entity.pdbx_description
1 polymer ?
#
loop_
_entity_poly.entity_id
_entity_poly.type
_entity_poly.pdbx_seq_one_letter_code
_entity_poly.pdbx_strand_id
1 'polypeptide(L)'
;MADIRVAPGEPALATPGFGTLLDSWRQIIATGNLPKGRAIDGLSRWLLITRACVFSMTLTSGLIGGLLAAATAGAPRWGYFALALLGLVIAHAANNMINDYFDLTGGVDTAEYTRALYAP
;
A
#
# COMPACT_ATOMS: atom_id res chain seq x y z
N MET A 1 -2.08 21.13 -2.23
CA MET A 1 -0.82 20.37 -2.32
C MET A 1 -0.05 20.66 -1.04
N ALA A 2 -0.32 19.87 0.02
CA ALA A 2 0.27 20.11 1.33
C ALA A 2 1.76 19.80 1.25
N ASP A 3 2.56 20.86 1.36
CA ASP A 3 4.01 20.82 1.48
C ASP A 3 4.32 20.15 2.83
N ILE A 4 4.78 18.90 2.81
CA ILE A 4 5.34 18.22 3.99
C ILE A 4 6.65 18.95 4.30
N ARG A 5 6.53 20.15 4.87
CA ARG A 5 7.67 20.90 5.37
C ARG A 5 8.13 20.19 6.63
N VAL A 6 9.31 19.58 6.50
CA VAL A 6 10.23 19.24 7.58
C VAL A 6 10.10 20.30 8.68
N ALA A 7 9.82 19.86 9.92
CA ALA A 7 9.78 20.75 11.06
C ALA A 7 11.08 21.59 11.09
N PRO A 8 11.03 22.92 11.31
CA PRO A 8 12.23 23.76 11.23
C PRO A 8 13.29 23.26 12.22
N GLY A 9 14.41 22.73 11.71
CA GLY A 9 15.55 22.29 12.52
C GLY A 9 15.99 20.83 12.35
N GLU A 10 15.22 19.97 11.67
CA GLU A 10 15.70 18.62 11.37
C GLU A 10 16.62 18.60 10.14
N PRO A 11 17.78 17.92 10.20
CA PRO A 11 18.67 17.80 9.05
C PRO A 11 17.94 17.06 7.92
N ALA A 12 18.11 17.53 6.68
CA ALA A 12 17.60 16.84 5.51
C ALA A 12 18.10 15.39 5.52
N LEU A 13 17.17 14.43 5.55
CA LEU A 13 17.52 13.01 5.57
C LEU A 13 18.31 12.68 4.29
N ALA A 14 19.50 12.11 4.47
CA ALA A 14 20.34 11.67 3.36
C ALA A 14 19.56 10.70 2.45
N THR A 15 19.84 10.74 1.14
CA THR A 15 19.22 9.80 0.19
C THR A 15 19.51 8.37 0.66
N PRO A 16 18.48 7.56 0.96
CA PRO A 16 18.70 6.22 1.49
C PRO A 16 19.37 5.34 0.45
N GLY A 17 20.39 4.59 0.86
CA GLY A 17 20.97 3.54 0.03
C GLY A 17 19.95 2.43 -0.26
N PHE A 18 20.17 1.67 -1.34
CA PHE A 18 19.22 0.64 -1.79
C PHE A 18 18.83 -0.38 -0.71
N GLY A 19 19.78 -0.82 0.14
CA GLY A 19 19.48 -1.73 1.25
C GLY A 19 18.52 -1.12 2.29
N THR A 20 18.57 0.20 2.50
CA THR A 20 17.64 0.91 3.37
C THR A 20 16.25 1.01 2.75
N LEU A 21 16.16 1.20 1.44
CA LEU A 21 14.88 1.21 0.72
C LEU A 21 14.20 -0.16 0.82
N LEU A 22 14.93 -1.24 0.55
CA LEU A 22 14.41 -2.60 0.66
C LEU A 22 13.88 -2.92 2.06
N ASP A 23 14.61 -2.54 3.11
CA ASP A 23 14.14 -2.74 4.48
C ASP A 23 12.89 -1.89 4.77
N SER A 24 12.83 -0.66 4.28
CA SER A 24 11.65 0.20 4.43
C SER A 24 10.42 -0.41 3.76
N TRP A 25 10.55 -0.89 2.52
CA TRP A 25 9.44 -1.53 1.81
C TRP A 25 8.98 -2.81 2.50
N ARG A 26 9.91 -3.65 2.94
CA ARG A 26 9.60 -4.86 3.70
C ARG A 26 8.84 -4.53 4.99
N GLN A 27 9.27 -3.49 5.73
CA GLN A 27 8.60 -3.08 6.96
C GLN A 27 7.22 -2.47 6.71
N ILE A 28 7.05 -1.68 5.65
CA ILE A 28 5.73 -1.16 5.25
C ILE A 28 4.79 -2.30 4.89
N ILE A 29 5.25 -3.30 4.12
CA ILE A 29 4.42 -4.46 3.77
C ILE A 29 4.10 -5.29 5.02
N ALA A 30 5.04 -5.44 5.96
CA ALA A 30 4.82 -6.25 7.15
C ALA A 30 3.93 -5.57 8.21
N THR A 31 4.02 -4.24 8.36
CA THR A 31 3.44 -3.52 9.50
C THR A 31 2.47 -2.41 9.12
N GLY A 32 2.43 -2.04 7.84
CA GLY A 32 1.67 -0.88 7.34
C GLY A 32 2.26 0.47 7.75
N ASN A 33 3.51 0.51 8.23
CA ASN A 33 4.15 1.74 8.72
C ASN A 33 5.57 1.88 8.20
N LEU A 34 5.99 3.12 7.93
CA LEU A 34 7.38 3.46 7.64
C LEU A 34 8.17 3.55 8.96
N PRO A 35 9.40 3.01 9.04
CA PRO A 35 10.22 3.13 10.25
C PRO A 35 10.52 4.61 10.57
N LYS A 36 10.59 4.96 11.86
CA LYS A 36 10.87 6.33 12.29
C LYS A 36 12.23 6.81 11.76
N GLY A 37 12.31 8.08 11.37
CA GLY A 37 13.54 8.69 10.84
C GLY A 37 13.93 8.24 9.43
N ARG A 38 13.04 7.54 8.70
CA ARG A 38 13.24 7.22 7.29
C ARG A 38 12.62 8.29 6.40
N ALA A 39 13.33 8.63 5.33
CA ALA A 39 12.77 9.45 4.27
C ALA A 39 11.71 8.66 3.49
N ILE A 40 10.62 9.31 3.11
CA ILE A 40 9.57 8.68 2.30
C ILE A 40 9.90 8.81 0.81
N ASP A 41 10.25 7.69 0.18
CA ASP A 41 10.41 7.62 -1.27
C ASP A 41 9.06 7.39 -1.98
N GLY A 42 9.06 7.51 -3.31
CA GLY A 42 7.84 7.38 -4.12
C GLY A 42 7.13 6.03 -3.96
N LEU A 43 7.89 4.93 -3.86
CA LEU A 43 7.32 3.59 -3.68
C LEU A 43 6.84 3.39 -2.24
N SER A 44 7.61 3.83 -1.24
CA SER A 44 7.15 3.82 0.16
C SER A 44 5.84 4.58 0.32
N ARG A 45 5.72 5.77 -0.29
CA ARG A 45 4.47 6.54 -0.31
C ARG A 45 3.33 5.75 -0.93
N TRP A 46 3.57 5.15 -2.10
CA TRP A 46 2.54 4.35 -2.78
C TRP A 46 2.10 3.16 -1.93
N LEU A 47 3.02 2.41 -1.33
CA LEU A 47 2.71 1.25 -0.47
C LEU A 47 1.90 1.64 0.78
N LEU A 48 2.18 2.81 1.35
CA LEU A 48 1.45 3.33 2.51
C LEU A 48 0.01 3.74 2.13
N ILE A 49 -0.17 4.57 1.09
CA ILE A 49 -1.50 5.07 0.71
C ILE A 49 -2.45 3.98 0.22
N THR A 50 -1.92 2.94 -0.44
CA THR A 50 -2.76 1.81 -0.87
C THR A 50 -2.98 0.78 0.23
N ARG A 51 -2.33 0.94 1.39
CA ARG A 51 -2.32 -0.01 2.50
C ARG A 51 -1.89 -1.42 2.03
N ALA A 52 -0.74 -1.48 1.37
CA ALA A 52 -0.25 -2.72 0.76
C ALA A 52 -0.05 -3.88 1.74
N CYS A 53 0.09 -3.60 3.05
CA CYS A 53 0.24 -4.62 4.09
C CYS A 53 -0.93 -5.60 4.18
N VAL A 54 -2.12 -5.22 3.71
CA VAL A 54 -3.30 -6.10 3.70
C VAL A 54 -3.53 -6.80 2.36
N PHE A 55 -2.72 -6.56 1.32
CA PHE A 55 -2.91 -7.20 0.02
C PHE A 55 -2.78 -8.72 0.06
N SER A 56 -2.07 -9.26 1.05
CA SER A 56 -1.94 -10.70 1.28
C SER A 56 -3.30 -11.40 1.37
N MET A 57 -4.31 -10.76 1.95
CA MET A 57 -5.65 -11.36 2.06
C MET A 57 -6.28 -11.56 0.68
N THR A 58 -6.22 -10.53 -0.17
CA THR A 58 -6.81 -10.55 -1.52
C THR A 58 -6.02 -11.43 -2.47
N LEU A 59 -4.68 -11.39 -2.40
CA LEU A 59 -3.84 -12.29 -3.15
C LEU A 59 -4.13 -13.74 -2.77
N THR A 60 -4.23 -14.05 -1.48
CA THR A 60 -4.54 -15.42 -1.02
C THR A 60 -5.90 -15.87 -1.54
N SER A 61 -6.96 -15.07 -1.42
CA SER A 61 -8.28 -15.41 -1.96
C SER A 61 -8.27 -15.62 -3.47
N GLY A 62 -7.59 -14.74 -4.22
CA GLY A 62 -7.47 -14.87 -5.66
C GLY A 62 -6.66 -16.10 -6.09
N LEU A 63 -5.58 -16.42 -5.39
CA LEU A 63 -4.77 -17.62 -5.63
C LEU A 63 -5.57 -18.90 -5.34
N ILE A 64 -6.39 -18.93 -4.28
CA ILE A 64 -7.31 -20.04 -4.03
C ILE A 64 -8.26 -20.21 -5.23
N GLY A 65 -8.82 -19.13 -5.78
CA GLY A 65 -9.61 -19.17 -7.00
C GLY A 65 -8.84 -19.74 -8.21
N GLY A 66 -7.56 -19.38 -8.34
CA GLY A 66 -6.66 -19.94 -9.36
C GLY A 66 -6.44 -21.44 -9.20
N LEU A 67 -6.23 -21.93 -7.97
CA LEU A 67 -6.10 -23.35 -7.67
C LEU A 67 -7.39 -24.11 -7.99
N LEU A 68 -8.56 -23.55 -7.67
CA LEU A 68 -9.85 -24.12 -8.04
C LEU A 68 -10.03 -24.18 -9.56
N ALA A 69 -9.62 -23.14 -10.29
CA ALA A 69 -9.65 -23.13 -11.75
C ALA A 69 -8.72 -24.20 -12.35
N ALA A 70 -7.52 -24.39 -11.79
CA ALA A 70 -6.62 -25.47 -12.19
C ALA A 70 -7.23 -26.88 -11.97
N ALA A 71 -7.97 -27.05 -10.87
CA ALA A 71 -8.54 -28.34 -10.49
C ALA A 71 -9.82 -28.70 -11.25
N THR A 72 -10.61 -27.70 -11.68
CA THR A 72 -11.99 -27.93 -12.15
C THR A 72 -12.26 -27.47 -13.58
N ALA A 73 -11.49 -26.54 -14.12
CA ALA A 73 -11.71 -26.06 -15.48
C ALA A 73 -11.08 -27.01 -16.50
N GLY A 74 -11.83 -27.42 -17.52
CA GLY A 74 -11.29 -28.23 -18.62
C GLY A 74 -10.19 -27.50 -19.42
N ALA A 75 -10.24 -26.17 -19.51
CA ALA A 75 -9.23 -25.33 -20.13
C ALA A 75 -9.18 -23.94 -19.46
N PRO A 76 -8.44 -23.77 -18.35
CA PRO A 76 -8.35 -22.49 -17.66
C PRO A 76 -7.64 -21.43 -18.52
N ARG A 77 -8.24 -20.24 -18.60
CA ARG A 77 -7.68 -19.09 -19.34
C ARG A 77 -6.80 -18.25 -18.43
N TRP A 78 -5.55 -18.66 -18.27
CA TRP A 78 -4.61 -18.05 -17.33
C TRP A 78 -4.36 -16.55 -17.54
N GLY A 79 -4.42 -16.06 -18.79
CA GLY A 79 -4.32 -14.63 -19.07
C GLY A 79 -5.46 -13.82 -18.45
N TYR A 80 -6.70 -14.35 -18.50
CA TYR A 80 -7.83 -13.69 -17.85
C TYR A 80 -7.81 -13.86 -16.33
N PHE A 81 -7.31 -14.99 -15.82
CA PHE A 81 -7.06 -15.13 -14.39
C PHE A 81 -6.08 -14.06 -13.89
N ALA A 82 -4.94 -13.87 -14.59
CA ALA A 82 -3.96 -12.85 -14.22
C ALA A 82 -4.55 -11.43 -14.28
N LEU A 83 -5.33 -11.13 -15.33
CA LEU A 83 -6.03 -9.84 -15.46
C LEU A 83 -7.04 -9.62 -14.32
N ALA A 84 -7.81 -10.64 -13.97
CA ALA A 84 -8.77 -10.59 -12.87
C ALA A 84 -8.08 -10.41 -11.52
N LEU A 85 -6.99 -11.14 -11.25
CA LEU A 85 -6.21 -11.01 -10.02
C LEU A 85 -5.59 -9.63 -9.89
N LEU A 86 -5.01 -9.09 -10.97
CA LEU A 86 -4.49 -7.74 -11.01
C LEU A 86 -5.59 -6.70 -10.76
N GLY A 87 -6.73 -6.83 -11.46
CA GLY A 87 -7.89 -5.96 -11.26
C GLY A 87 -8.41 -6.00 -9.83
N LEU A 88 -8.41 -7.18 -9.19
CA LEU A 88 -8.84 -7.34 -7.80
C LEU A 88 -7.91 -6.63 -6.81
N VAL A 89 -6.59 -6.71 -7.01
CA VAL A 89 -5.60 -5.97 -6.18
C VAL A 89 -5.74 -4.46 -6.38
N ILE A 90 -5.93 -3.99 -7.62
CA ILE A 90 -6.15 -2.57 -7.91
C ILE A 90 -7.45 -2.08 -7.28
N ALA A 91 -8.55 -2.85 -7.38
CA ALA A 91 -9.83 -2.52 -6.79
C ALA A 91 -9.74 -2.44 -5.25
N HIS A 92 -9.00 -3.36 -4.62
CA HIS A 92 -8.71 -3.29 -3.19
C HIS A 92 -7.94 -2.01 -2.86
N ALA A 93 -6.83 -1.72 -3.56
CA ALA A 93 -6.04 -0.51 -3.34
C ALA A 93 -6.89 0.77 -3.43
N ALA A 94 -7.74 0.87 -4.45
CA ALA A 94 -8.66 1.98 -4.64
C ALA A 94 -9.67 2.09 -3.49
N ASN A 95 -10.27 0.98 -3.06
CA ASN A 95 -11.19 0.97 -1.92
C ASN A 95 -10.51 1.41 -0.62
N ASN A 96 -9.25 1.01 -0.39
CA ASN A 96 -8.50 1.48 0.78
C ASN A 96 -8.30 3.00 0.73
N MET A 97 -7.90 3.55 -0.42
CA MET A 97 -7.71 5.00 -0.57
C MET A 97 -9.02 5.78 -0.43
N ILE A 98 -10.12 5.26 -0.97
CA ILE A 98 -11.45 5.87 -0.86
C ILE A 98 -11.90 5.90 0.59
N ASN A 99 -11.75 4.80 1.32
CA ASN A 99 -12.08 4.74 2.74
C ASN A 99 -11.28 5.80 3.52
N ASP A 100 -9.97 5.87 3.31
CA ASP A 100 -9.10 6.79 4.04
C ASP A 100 -9.45 8.26 3.73
N TYR A 101 -9.86 8.57 2.50
CA TYR A 101 -10.36 9.89 2.13
C TYR A 101 -11.66 10.26 2.86
N PHE A 102 -12.61 9.34 2.93
CA PHE A 102 -13.88 9.59 3.62
C PHE A 102 -13.73 9.61 5.14
N ASP A 103 -12.83 8.82 5.71
CA ASP A 103 -12.52 8.83 7.14
C ASP A 103 -11.87 10.17 7.53
N LEU A 104 -10.98 10.71 6.69
CA LEU A 104 -10.37 12.03 6.90
C LEU A 104 -11.39 13.17 6.74
N THR A 105 -12.15 13.18 5.64
CA THR A 105 -13.12 14.27 5.38
C THR A 105 -14.32 14.23 6.31
N GLY A 106 -14.69 13.05 6.82
CA GLY A 106 -15.73 12.86 7.83
C GLY A 106 -15.29 13.20 9.26
N GLY A 107 -14.01 13.51 9.48
CA GLY A 107 -13.46 13.87 10.80
C GLY A 107 -13.31 12.68 11.76
N VAL A 108 -13.35 11.45 11.24
CA VAL A 108 -13.08 10.23 12.02
C VAL A 108 -11.57 10.10 12.25
N ASP A 109 -10.78 10.32 11.20
CA ASP A 109 -9.33 10.45 11.30
C ASP A 109 -8.93 11.92 11.52
N THR A 110 -8.12 12.18 12.55
CA THR A 110 -7.55 13.51 12.80
C THR A 110 -6.25 13.71 12.01
N ALA A 111 -5.85 14.96 11.77
CA ALA A 111 -4.59 15.27 11.06
C ALA A 111 -3.32 14.75 11.80
N GLU A 112 -3.45 14.41 13.09
CA GLU A 112 -2.39 13.81 13.91
C GLU A 112 -2.33 12.29 13.78
N TYR A 113 -3.31 11.68 13.11
CA TYR A 113 -3.30 10.27 12.79
C TYR A 113 -2.16 10.02 11.81
N THR A 114 -1.20 9.16 12.17
CA THR A 114 0.03 8.91 11.41
C THR A 114 -0.22 8.58 9.93
N ARG A 115 -1.43 8.12 9.59
CA ARG A 115 -1.84 7.78 8.22
C ARG A 115 -2.46 8.95 7.44
N ALA A 116 -3.07 9.92 8.11
CA ALA A 116 -3.58 11.15 7.48
C ALA A 116 -2.44 12.00 6.89
N LEU A 117 -1.21 11.85 7.40
CA LEU A 117 -0.01 12.55 6.90
C LEU A 117 0.42 12.14 5.48
N TYR A 118 -0.08 11.02 4.95
CA TYR A 118 0.29 10.49 3.64
C TYR A 118 -0.88 10.36 2.66
N ALA A 119 -2.12 10.48 3.15
CA ALA A 119 -3.31 10.47 2.31
C ALA A 119 -3.35 11.70 1.36
N PRO A 120 -3.89 11.57 0.12
CA PRO A 120 -3.91 12.62 -0.88
C PRO A 120 -4.83 13.81 -0.56
#